data_AF-A0A256XFZ2-F1
#
_entry.id   AF-A0A256XFZ2-F1
#
_cell.length_a   1.000
_cell.length_b   1.000
_cell.length_c   1.000
_cell.angle_alpha   90.00
_cell.angle_beta   90.00
_cell.angle_gamma   90.00
#
_symmetry.space_group_name_H-M   'P 1'
#
loop_
_entity.id
_entity.type
_entity.pdbx_description
1 polymer ?
#
loop_
_entity_poly.entity_id
_entity_poly.type
_entity_poly.pdbx_seq_one_letter_code
_entity_poly.pdbx_strand_id
1 'polypeptide(L)' 'MLKLRDAGVIDAKDNVVCIVTGNILKDPDATVDYHLGRLVERGISSSHANKPVSIKADINSVKAAIQ' A
#
# COMPACT_ATOMS: atom_id res chain seq x y z
N MET A 1 -7.56 14.40 -1.32
CA MET A 1 -7.21 15.31 -0.20
C MET A 1 -5.90 16.05 -0.43
N LEU A 2 -4.73 15.38 -0.46
CA LEU A 2 -3.43 16.07 -0.57
C LEU A 2 -3.39 17.14 -1.68
N LYS A 3 -3.78 16.80 -2.91
CA LYS A 3 -3.87 17.77 -4.02
C LYS A 3 -4.73 19.00 -3.72
N LEU A 4 -5.86 18.85 -3.03
CA LEU A 4 -6.78 19.94 -2.71
C LEU A 4 -6.23 20.83 -1.59
N ARG A 5 -5.54 20.23 -0.61
CA ARG A 5 -4.79 20.97 0.41
C ARG A 5 -3.65 21.76 -0.22
N ASP A 6 -2.88 21.12 -1.10
CA ASP A 6 -1.75 21.76 -1.78
C ASP A 6 -2.20 22.89 -2.72
N ALA A 7 -3.42 22.79 -3.27
CA ALA A 7 -4.07 23.85 -4.05
C ALA A 7 -4.77 24.92 -3.20
N GLY A 8 -4.74 24.82 -1.87
CA GLY A 8 -5.38 25.78 -0.95
C GLY A 8 -6.92 25.72 -0.93
N VAL A 9 -7.53 24.68 -1.50
CA VAL A 9 -8.99 24.50 -1.54
C VAL A 9 -9.52 23.95 -0.21
N ILE A 10 -8.70 23.19 0.52
CA ILE A 10 -8.99 22.66 1.85
C ILE A 10 -7.90 23.16 2.81
N ASP A 11 -8.29 23.83 3.89
CA ASP A 11 -7.37 24.30 4.92
C ASP A 11 -6.94 23.17 5.86
N ALA A 12 -5.77 23.31 6.49
CA ALA A 12 -5.27 22.34 7.45
C ALA A 12 -6.17 22.19 8.70
N LYS A 13 -7.00 23.19 9.01
CA LYS A 13 -7.94 23.20 10.14
C LYS A 13 -9.34 22.72 9.79
N ASP A 14 -9.61 22.43 8.51
CA ASP A 14 -10.92 21.94 8.10
C ASP A 14 -11.17 20.54 8.68
N ASN A 15 -12.38 20.33 9.20
CA ASN A 15 -12.84 19.00 9.58
C ASN A 15 -13.36 18.29 8.33
N VAL A 16 -12.63 17.28 7.86
CA VAL A 16 -12.98 16.58 6.62
C VAL A 16 -13.18 15.10 6.88
N VAL A 17 -14.23 14.54 6.28
CA VAL A 17 -14.57 13.12 6.39
C VAL A 17 -14.47 12.47 5.01
N CYS A 18 -13.69 11.39 4.91
CA CYS A 18 -13.65 10.55 3.71
C CYS A 18 -14.69 9.43 3.85
N ILE A 19 -15.61 9.32 2.89
CA ILE A 19 -16.60 8.24 2.86
C ILE A 19 -16.09 7.15 1.94
N VAL A 20 -15.76 6.00 2.53
CA VAL A 20 -15.36 4.79 1.79
C VAL A 20 -16.60 3.93 1.55
N THR A 21 -17.03 3.85 0.30
CA THR A 21 -18.29 3.16 -0.08
C THR A 21 -18.11 1.66 -0.36
N GLY A 22 -16.87 1.20 -0.47
CA GLY A 22 -16.53 -0.20 -0.77
C GLY A 22 -15.56 -0.80 0.24
N ASN A 23 -15.80 -2.06 0.62
CA ASN A 23 -14.83 -2.82 1.40
C ASN A 23 -13.67 -3.26 0.48
N ILE A 24 -12.45 -3.19 0.97
CA ILE A 24 -11.22 -3.60 0.26
C ILE A 24 -11.27 -5.04 -0.26
N LEU A 25 -11.95 -5.93 0.47
CA LEU A 25 -12.11 -7.35 0.10
C LEU A 25 -12.97 -7.57 -1.14
N LYS A 26 -13.62 -6.53 -1.68
CA LYS A 26 -14.31 -6.60 -2.97
C LYS A 26 -13.33 -6.67 -4.15
N ASP A 27 -12.10 -6.20 -3.98
CA ASP A 27 -11.03 -6.25 -4.98
C ASP A 27 -9.66 -6.50 -4.29
N PRO A 28 -9.43 -7.72 -3.78
CA PRO A 28 -8.19 -8.03 -3.07
C PRO A 28 -6.97 -8.05 -4.01
N ASP A 29 -7.18 -8.37 -5.29
CA ASP A 29 -6.11 -8.49 -6.28
C ASP A 29 -5.38 -7.17 -6.49
N ALA A 30 -6.10 -6.04 -6.48
CA ALA A 30 -5.47 -4.72 -6.54
C ALA A 30 -4.41 -4.50 -5.44
N THR A 31 -4.70 -4.96 -4.21
CA THR A 31 -3.79 -4.83 -3.07
C THR A 31 -2.63 -5.82 -3.19
N VAL A 32 -2.93 -7.08 -3.49
CA VAL A 32 -1.93 -8.14 -3.63
C VAL A 32 -0.94 -7.81 -4.77
N ASP A 33 -1.44 -7.43 -5.93
CA ASP A 33 -0.63 -7.10 -7.10
C ASP A 33 0.24 -5.88 -6.88
N TYR A 34 -0.29 -4.86 -6.18
CA TYR A 34 0.51 -3.71 -5.78
C TYR A 34 1.70 -4.14 -4.93
N HIS A 35 1.47 -4.89 -3.84
CA HIS A 35 2.54 -5.29 -2.93
C HIS A 35 3.49 -6.33 -3.52
N LEU A 36 3.07 -7.13 -4.51
CA LEU A 36 3.95 -8.03 -5.26
C LEU A 36 4.70 -7.32 -6.41
N GLY A 37 4.32 -6.09 -6.76
CA GLY A 37 4.92 -5.34 -7.87
C GLY A 37 4.52 -5.86 -9.25
N ARG A 38 3.32 -6.45 -9.39
CA ARG A 38 2.81 -7.04 -10.63
C ARG A 38 2.09 -6.04 -11.54
N LEU A 39 2.04 -4.77 -11.17
CA LEU A 39 1.31 -3.73 -11.90
C LEU A 39 2.17 -2.91 -12.88
N VAL A 40 3.42 -3.32 -13.14
CA VAL A 40 4.35 -2.60 -14.04
C VAL A 40 3.81 -2.50 -15.46
N GLU A 41 3.21 -3.57 -15.98
CA GLU A 41 2.58 -3.59 -17.32
C GLU A 41 1.39 -2.62 -17.43
N ARG A 42 0.79 -2.28 -16.29
CA ARG A 42 -0.28 -1.27 -16.17
C ARG A 42 0.27 0.14 -15.93
N GLY A 43 1.58 0.33 -16.04
CA GLY A 43 2.25 1.63 -15.84
C GLY A 43 2.35 2.07 -14.38
N ILE A 44 2.12 1.17 -13.41
CA ILE A 44 2.10 1.50 -11.98
C ILE A 44 3.40 1.05 -11.34
N SER A 45 4.10 1.99 -10.70
CA SER A 45 5.27 1.71 -9.85
C SER A 45 4.82 1.50 -8.39
N SER A 46 5.11 0.32 -7.84
CA SER A 46 4.80 -0.01 -6.45
C SER A 46 5.83 0.54 -5.48
N SER A 47 5.92 1.86 -5.34
CA SER A 47 6.91 2.54 -4.50
C SER A 47 6.88 2.17 -3.01
N HIS A 48 5.75 1.66 -2.52
CA HIS A 48 5.55 1.21 -1.14
C HIS A 48 5.14 -0.28 -1.09
N ALA A 49 5.70 -1.09 -2.00
CA ALA A 49 5.48 -2.54 -2.00
C ALA A 49 5.97 -3.18 -0.68
N ASN A 50 5.23 -4.18 -0.22
CA ASN A 50 5.61 -4.99 0.95
C ASN A 50 5.69 -6.44 0.50
N LYS A 51 6.74 -6.76 -0.26
CA LYS A 51 6.91 -8.08 -0.86
C LYS A 51 7.19 -9.10 0.24
N PRO A 52 6.58 -10.29 0.20
CA PRO A 52 6.97 -11.38 1.08
C PRO A 52 8.46 -11.70 0.92
N VAL A 53 9.15 -11.84 2.05
CA VAL A 53 10.54 -12.29 2.09
C VAL A 53 10.56 -13.81 2.24
N SER A 54 11.00 -14.52 1.21
CA SER A 54 11.13 -15.99 1.26
C SER A 54 12.42 -16.38 1.98
N ILE A 55 12.30 -17.25 2.98
CA ILE A 55 13.41 -17.72 3.82
C ILE A 55 13.44 -19.26 3.87
N LYS A 56 14.59 -19.82 4.23
CA LYS A 56 14.70 -21.26 4.50
C LYS A 56 13.97 -21.63 5.79
N ALA A 57 13.48 -22.88 5.85
CA ALA A 57 12.78 -23.43 7.01
C ALA A 57 13.76 -23.86 8.13
N ASP A 58 14.58 -22.93 8.61
CA ASP A 58 15.51 -23.16 9.71
C ASP A 58 15.58 -21.96 10.67
N ILE A 59 15.96 -22.23 11.92
CA ILE A 59 15.93 -21.24 13.00
C ILE A 59 16.89 -20.06 12.76
N ASN A 60 18.00 -20.27 12.06
CA ASN A 60 18.97 -19.21 11.81
C ASN A 60 18.43 -18.25 10.75
N SER A 61 17.82 -18.78 9.69
CA SER A 61 17.14 -18.00 8.65
C SER A 61 15.97 -17.17 9.20
N VAL A 62 15.19 -17.72 10.13
CA VAL A 62 14.10 -16.97 10.80
C VAL A 62 14.66 -15.84 11.67
N LYS A 63 15.70 -16.10 12.48
CA LYS A 63 16.33 -15.07 13.33
C LYS A 63 16.87 -13.90 12.51
N ALA A 64 17.54 -14.19 11.40
CA ALA A 64 18.10 -13.16 10.52
C ALA A 64 17.03 -12.27 9.86
N ALA A 65 15.80 -12.78 9.68
CA ALA A 65 14.72 -12.06 9.00
C ALA A 65 13.87 -11.17 9.91
N ILE A 66 13.98 -11.31 11.24
CA ILE A 66 13.14 -10.60 12.24
C ILE A 66 13.94 -9.55 13.02
N GLN A 67 15.28 -9.53 12.91
CA GLN A 67 16.13 -8.50 13.50
C GLN A 67 16.04 -7.17 12.75
#